data_AF-A0A1Q2M9Q9-F1
#
_entry.id   AF-A0A1Q2M9Q9-F1
#
_cell.length_a   1.000
_cell.length_b   1.000
_cell.length_c   1.000
_cell.angle_alpha   90.00
_cell.angle_beta   90.00
_cell.angle_gamma   90.00
#
_symmetry.space_group_name_H-M   'P 1'
#
loop_
_entity.id
_entity.type
_entity.pdbx_description
1 polymer ?
#
loop_
_entity_poly.entity_id
_entity_poly.type
_entity_poly.pdbx_seq_one_letter_code
_entity_poly.pdbx_strand_id
1 'polypeptide(L)'
;MQDAADTEVGQDVRRGNNTAHNAHADFPSPQTTSAGPSTSPLRDLSQLTCGCRNHRQLKQWLRDFLSHNPLDEKAQRNAGALRSLLAEIARWDAPVRLRLASLEVLRPAIVQHCGTLALAPLANFSHAQGGQNQRQRREQLTAVILYQHLAQAYASVSAQLLEQTHTLFFRRRLARALHRGCDSYRRLIQICNLAYQAPPKGSWSRLQQLVQTAREHGLEQRRVVDPLATGAADVPLLATRRLNRWEKLTQPYLQTALFASANPLQLTLDEQLQLWLCCGHWAGKAALLERADKSAQTLLCSLNLDQPPIPAVRLRRSAVDLKHFSSPLGWPVYLTGPLRLLQKRLRRPGALSVDMLERVQAIWAGAKSRGEQRTPAEMRCQVTIGISAIAYHLKRDGDEGPELAASFNARNSADLVMEVDSIDFNTGHALKDYEVARPLPTAPSVSHRSSEGARTAQKRYSPTPATLLNTSDNGAGLRLPADVQGRLHSGNLIALKVGEQWEVGLVRWQFGLPDQCRVGLELLGGHTSSVRVRRHTKDGRRTDAMAGLLNGVAGQPPELLLPTPLFQQGDTIDIVAAGQSHTVTLRQQSLNTGSIAIFAFS
;
A
#
# COMPACT_ATOMS: atom_id res chain seq x y z
N MET A 1 5.74 -68.34 -50.50
CA MET A 1 6.56 -67.12 -50.34
C MET A 1 6.06 -66.42 -49.07
N GLN A 2 5.97 -67.15 -47.95
CA GLN A 2 7.01 -67.44 -46.92
C GLN A 2 7.31 -66.19 -46.09
N ASP A 3 6.97 -66.07 -44.80
CA ASP A 3 6.36 -66.96 -43.79
C ASP A 3 5.66 -66.04 -42.75
N ALA A 4 4.38 -66.24 -42.38
CA ALA A 4 3.87 -67.04 -41.24
C ALA A 4 4.38 -66.55 -39.87
N ALA A 5 3.59 -66.27 -38.83
CA ALA A 5 2.54 -67.07 -38.15
C ALA A 5 1.87 -66.16 -37.07
N ASP A 6 0.53 -66.13 -36.88
CA ASP A 6 -0.32 -67.07 -36.11
C ASP A 6 -0.02 -67.06 -34.58
N THR A 7 -0.92 -67.09 -33.59
CA THR A 7 -2.40 -67.05 -33.44
C THR A 7 -2.71 -66.90 -31.92
N GLU A 8 -3.91 -66.43 -31.58
CA GLU A 8 -4.85 -66.93 -30.53
C GLU A 8 -4.45 -67.36 -29.09
N VAL A 9 -5.22 -66.77 -28.13
CA VAL A 9 -6.10 -67.41 -27.11
C VAL A 9 -5.53 -68.02 -25.80
N GLY A 10 -6.26 -67.74 -24.70
CA GLY A 10 -6.34 -68.49 -23.42
C GLY A 10 -5.83 -67.68 -22.22
N GLN A 11 -6.60 -67.11 -21.29
CA GLN A 11 -7.71 -67.61 -20.45
C GLN A 11 -7.47 -68.97 -19.76
N ASP A 12 -7.06 -68.92 -18.49
CA ASP A 12 -7.61 -69.70 -17.36
C ASP A 12 -6.97 -69.19 -16.05
N VAL A 13 -7.63 -68.47 -15.13
CA VAL A 13 -8.72 -68.80 -14.16
C VAL A 13 -8.26 -69.64 -12.96
N ARG A 14 -8.69 -69.19 -11.77
CA ARG A 14 -8.76 -69.83 -10.41
C ARG A 14 -7.64 -69.39 -9.46
N ARG A 15 -7.87 -68.99 -8.21
CA ARG A 15 -9.00 -68.88 -7.24
C ARG A 15 -8.42 -67.93 -6.16
N GLY A 16 -9.12 -67.00 -5.53
CA GLY A 16 -10.37 -67.16 -4.79
C GLY A 16 -10.12 -66.82 -3.31
N ASN A 17 -10.85 -65.82 -2.84
CA ASN A 17 -11.30 -65.53 -1.46
C ASN A 17 -10.47 -64.66 -0.49
N ASN A 18 -11.14 -63.56 -0.14
CA ASN A 18 -11.38 -63.01 1.21
C ASN A 18 -10.19 -62.40 1.96
N THR A 19 -10.26 -61.25 2.62
CA THR A 19 -11.27 -60.22 2.87
C THR A 19 -10.50 -59.19 3.69
N ALA A 20 -10.45 -57.91 3.30
CA ALA A 20 -10.18 -56.83 4.25
C ALA A 20 -10.79 -55.54 3.73
N HIS A 21 -11.67 -54.97 4.55
CA HIS A 21 -12.40 -53.73 4.33
C HIS A 21 -11.53 -52.59 3.80
N ASN A 22 -11.98 -51.96 2.72
CA ASN A 22 -11.68 -50.55 2.46
C ASN A 22 -13.00 -49.83 2.17
N ALA A 23 -13.42 -49.01 3.13
CA ALA A 23 -14.50 -48.07 2.98
C ALA A 23 -14.08 -47.03 1.94
N HIS A 24 -14.72 -47.05 0.77
CA HIS A 24 -14.75 -45.90 -0.13
C HIS A 24 -15.53 -44.79 0.55
N ALA A 25 -14.82 -43.81 1.11
CA ALA A 25 -15.34 -42.48 1.29
C ALA A 25 -15.04 -41.70 0.00
N ASP A 26 -16.06 -41.55 -0.84
CA ASP A 26 -16.06 -40.65 -1.99
C ASP A 26 -15.65 -39.25 -1.53
N PHE A 27 -14.48 -38.79 -1.98
CA PHE A 27 -14.10 -37.39 -1.87
C PHE A 27 -14.93 -36.59 -2.88
N PRO A 28 -15.78 -35.64 -2.45
CA PRO A 28 -16.47 -34.78 -3.40
C PRO A 28 -15.44 -33.89 -4.09
N SER A 29 -15.44 -33.96 -5.42
CA SER A 29 -14.70 -33.07 -6.29
C SER A 29 -14.98 -31.61 -5.89
N PRO A 30 -13.98 -30.72 -5.81
CA PRO A 30 -14.21 -29.34 -5.42
C PRO A 30 -15.01 -28.65 -6.52
N GLN A 31 -16.31 -28.50 -6.29
CA GLN A 31 -17.16 -27.63 -7.08
C GLN A 31 -16.59 -26.22 -6.98
N THR A 32 -15.87 -25.85 -8.04
CA THR A 32 -15.46 -24.49 -8.32
C THR A 32 -16.73 -23.70 -8.57
N THR A 33 -17.21 -22.98 -7.55
CA THR A 33 -18.17 -21.91 -7.73
C THR A 33 -17.46 -20.76 -8.42
N SER A 34 -17.27 -20.90 -9.73
CA SER A 34 -16.97 -19.77 -10.60
C SER A 34 -18.10 -18.77 -10.44
N ALA A 35 -17.82 -17.63 -9.81
CA ALA A 35 -18.74 -16.51 -9.82
C ALA A 35 -19.08 -16.19 -11.27
N GLY A 36 -20.35 -16.44 -11.64
CA GLY A 36 -20.85 -16.23 -12.99
C GLY A 36 -20.70 -14.79 -13.47
N PRO A 37 -20.97 -14.52 -14.76
CA PRO A 37 -20.93 -13.18 -15.30
C PRO A 37 -21.82 -12.27 -14.44
N SER A 38 -21.27 -11.13 -14.05
CA SER A 38 -21.96 -10.05 -13.33
C SER A 38 -23.40 -9.91 -13.83
N THR A 39 -24.38 -10.38 -13.08
CA THR A 39 -25.80 -10.15 -13.39
C THR A 39 -26.03 -8.65 -13.40
N SER A 40 -26.23 -8.08 -14.59
CA SER A 40 -26.63 -6.69 -14.74
C SER A 40 -27.85 -6.44 -13.86
N PRO A 41 -27.90 -5.33 -13.10
CA PRO A 41 -29.07 -5.03 -12.28
C PRO A 41 -30.32 -4.99 -13.18
N LEU A 42 -31.39 -5.65 -12.72
CA LEU A 42 -32.68 -5.62 -13.41
C LEU A 42 -33.12 -4.17 -13.61
N ARG A 43 -33.62 -3.85 -14.81
CA ARG A 43 -34.17 -2.53 -15.16
C ARG A 43 -35.66 -2.51 -14.82
N ASP A 44 -35.97 -2.32 -13.54
CA ASP A 44 -37.32 -2.46 -12.98
C ASP A 44 -37.94 -1.15 -12.48
N LEU A 45 -37.17 -0.06 -12.40
CA LEU A 45 -37.67 1.23 -11.93
C LEU A 45 -38.17 2.08 -13.09
N SER A 46 -39.45 2.48 -13.07
CA SER A 46 -40.03 3.36 -14.09
C SER A 46 -39.68 4.84 -13.90
N GLN A 47 -39.51 5.28 -12.66
CA GLN A 47 -39.23 6.69 -12.31
C GLN A 47 -38.19 6.80 -11.19
N LEU A 48 -37.43 7.91 -11.21
CA LEU A 48 -36.46 8.26 -10.16
C LEU A 48 -37.19 8.90 -8.97
N THR A 49 -36.72 8.66 -7.74
CA THR A 49 -37.34 9.20 -6.52
C THR A 49 -37.29 10.73 -6.45
N CYS A 50 -36.31 11.35 -7.12
CA CYS A 50 -36.20 12.80 -7.25
C CYS A 50 -37.19 13.42 -8.26
N GLY A 51 -38.06 12.62 -8.89
CA GLY A 51 -39.06 13.06 -9.87
C GLY A 51 -38.49 13.52 -11.21
N CYS A 52 -37.17 13.49 -11.39
CA CYS A 52 -36.50 13.93 -12.61
C CYS A 52 -36.73 12.94 -13.75
N ARG A 53 -37.25 13.43 -14.89
CA ARG A 53 -37.48 12.61 -16.10
C ARG A 53 -36.35 12.72 -17.12
N ASN A 54 -35.46 13.70 -16.97
CA ASN A 54 -34.31 13.87 -17.86
C ASN A 54 -33.08 14.47 -17.18
N HIS A 55 -31.92 14.39 -17.86
CA HIS A 55 -30.64 14.87 -17.35
C HIS A 55 -30.59 16.39 -17.10
N ARG A 56 -31.42 17.20 -17.79
CA ARG A 56 -31.46 18.66 -17.58
C ARG A 56 -32.17 18.99 -16.28
N GLN A 57 -33.33 18.37 -16.03
CA GLN A 57 -34.03 18.44 -14.76
C GLN A 57 -33.15 17.95 -13.62
N LEU A 58 -32.45 16.82 -13.82
CA LEU A 58 -31.51 16.30 -12.82
C LEU A 58 -30.37 17.27 -12.52
N LYS A 59 -29.85 17.98 -13.55
CA LYS A 59 -28.81 19.00 -13.36
C LYS A 59 -29.30 20.21 -12.57
N GLN A 60 -30.57 20.59 -12.72
CA GLN A 60 -31.19 21.65 -11.93
C GLN A 60 -31.42 21.18 -10.50
N TRP A 61 -32.08 20.04 -10.33
CA TRP A 61 -32.32 19.42 -9.03
C TRP A 61 -31.03 19.24 -8.22
N LEU A 62 -29.93 18.79 -8.86
CA LEU A 62 -28.65 18.63 -8.19
C LEU A 62 -28.06 19.97 -7.71
N ARG A 63 -28.20 21.04 -8.51
CA ARG A 63 -27.75 22.37 -8.12
C ARG A 63 -28.53 22.88 -6.92
N ASP A 64 -29.85 22.74 -6.95
CA ASP A 64 -30.74 23.15 -5.87
C ASP A 64 -30.51 22.30 -4.62
N PHE A 65 -30.32 20.99 -4.77
CA PHE A 65 -30.02 20.08 -3.66
C PHE A 65 -28.73 20.48 -2.93
N LEU A 66 -27.67 20.78 -3.69
CA LEU A 66 -26.36 21.17 -3.15
C LEU A 66 -26.35 22.59 -2.57
N SER A 67 -27.18 23.51 -3.08
CA SER A 67 -27.29 24.85 -2.49
C SER A 67 -27.96 24.83 -1.11
N HIS A 68 -28.93 23.94 -0.90
CA HIS A 68 -29.60 23.78 0.40
C HIS A 68 -28.86 22.82 1.35
N ASN A 69 -27.91 22.02 0.83
CA ASN A 69 -27.13 21.06 1.61
C ASN A 69 -25.66 21.17 1.19
N PRO A 70 -24.92 22.18 1.71
CA PRO A 70 -23.50 22.33 1.39
C PRO A 70 -22.72 21.08 1.78
N LEU A 71 -21.72 20.73 0.96
CA LEU A 71 -20.99 19.47 1.07
C LEU A 71 -20.20 19.35 2.39
N ASP A 72 -19.81 20.48 2.98
CA ASP A 72 -18.96 20.52 4.16
C ASP A 72 -19.72 20.23 5.47
N GLU A 73 -21.01 20.58 5.53
CA GLU A 73 -21.83 20.42 6.74
C GLU A 73 -22.60 19.10 6.76
N LYS A 74 -23.15 18.67 5.61
CA LYS A 74 -24.06 17.52 5.51
C LYS A 74 -23.48 16.35 4.71
N ALA A 75 -22.16 16.17 4.82
CA ALA A 75 -21.42 15.31 3.90
C ALA A 75 -21.93 13.85 3.83
N GLN A 76 -22.25 13.24 4.96
CA GLN A 76 -22.75 11.86 5.03
C GLN A 76 -24.17 11.72 4.46
N ARG A 77 -25.07 12.68 4.77
CA ARG A 77 -26.44 12.69 4.23
C ARG A 77 -26.43 12.86 2.71
N ASN A 78 -25.61 13.79 2.21
CA ASN A 78 -25.44 14.03 0.79
C ASN A 78 -24.89 12.80 0.07
N ALA A 79 -23.90 12.12 0.66
CA ALA A 79 -23.39 10.87 0.12
C ALA A 79 -24.46 9.78 0.07
N GLY A 80 -25.29 9.64 1.10
CA GLY A 80 -26.43 8.72 1.13
C GLY A 80 -27.40 8.97 -0.03
N ALA A 81 -27.81 10.23 -0.23
CA ALA A 81 -28.72 10.61 -1.31
C ALA A 81 -28.11 10.37 -2.71
N LEU A 82 -26.85 10.76 -2.92
CA LEU A 82 -26.15 10.53 -4.19
C LEU A 82 -25.98 9.03 -4.48
N ARG A 83 -25.68 8.23 -3.46
CA ARG A 83 -25.57 6.77 -3.58
C ARG A 83 -26.90 6.14 -3.99
N SER A 84 -27.99 6.50 -3.33
CA SER A 84 -29.33 6.01 -3.68
C SER A 84 -29.68 6.37 -5.13
N LEU A 85 -29.42 7.61 -5.55
CA LEU A 85 -29.69 8.05 -6.90
C LEU A 85 -28.85 7.30 -7.97
N LEU A 86 -27.59 6.97 -7.67
CA LEU A 86 -26.78 6.11 -8.55
C LEU A 86 -27.37 4.71 -8.70
N ALA A 87 -27.82 4.12 -7.58
CA ALA A 87 -28.48 2.81 -7.59
C ALA A 87 -29.80 2.84 -8.36
N GLU A 88 -30.59 3.91 -8.22
CA GLU A 88 -31.82 4.12 -9.00
C GLU A 88 -31.53 4.26 -10.49
N ILE A 89 -30.55 5.09 -10.90
CA ILE A 89 -30.18 5.23 -12.32
C ILE A 89 -29.66 3.91 -12.89
N ALA A 90 -29.01 3.07 -12.08
CA ALA A 90 -28.56 1.73 -12.48
C ALA A 90 -29.73 0.76 -12.75
N ARG A 91 -30.90 0.98 -12.13
CA ARG A 91 -32.14 0.18 -12.29
C ARG A 91 -33.21 0.87 -13.14
N TRP A 92 -33.01 2.12 -13.51
CA TRP A 92 -33.99 2.92 -14.24
C TRP A 92 -34.23 2.36 -15.65
N ASP A 93 -35.48 2.01 -15.93
CA ASP A 93 -35.96 1.63 -17.24
C ASP A 93 -36.12 2.87 -18.13
N ALA A 94 -35.01 3.28 -18.71
CA ALA A 94 -34.93 4.43 -19.59
C ALA A 94 -33.97 4.17 -20.76
N PRO A 95 -34.11 4.94 -21.87
CA PRO A 95 -33.18 4.86 -22.98
C PRO A 95 -31.73 5.07 -22.51
N VAL A 96 -30.83 4.25 -23.02
CA VAL A 96 -29.41 4.25 -22.61
C VAL A 96 -28.72 5.61 -22.75
N ARG A 97 -29.17 6.42 -23.72
CA ARG A 97 -28.70 7.81 -23.92
C ARG A 97 -29.01 8.68 -22.71
N LEU A 98 -30.20 8.51 -22.14
CA LEU A 98 -30.70 9.30 -21.02
C LEU A 98 -29.99 8.91 -19.73
N ARG A 99 -29.87 7.61 -19.45
CA ARG A 99 -29.12 7.07 -18.30
C ARG A 99 -27.67 7.53 -18.31
N LEU A 100 -26.97 7.40 -19.45
CA LEU A 100 -25.60 7.86 -19.61
C LEU A 100 -25.46 9.38 -19.41
N ALA A 101 -26.40 10.17 -19.93
CA ALA A 101 -26.39 11.63 -19.73
C ALA A 101 -26.63 12.02 -18.26
N SER A 102 -27.53 11.33 -17.56
CA SER A 102 -27.77 11.53 -16.13
C SER A 102 -26.54 11.20 -15.29
N LEU A 103 -25.82 10.11 -15.59
CA LEU A 103 -24.57 9.78 -14.90
C LEU A 103 -23.46 10.82 -15.12
N GLU A 104 -23.35 11.39 -16.33
CA GLU A 104 -22.38 12.46 -16.61
C GLU A 104 -22.72 13.77 -15.86
N VAL A 105 -24.00 14.00 -15.52
CA VAL A 105 -24.42 15.12 -14.67
C VAL A 105 -24.02 14.91 -13.20
N LEU A 106 -24.18 13.69 -12.66
CA LEU A 106 -23.85 13.39 -11.27
C LEU A 106 -22.34 13.28 -11.02
N ARG A 107 -21.58 12.77 -12.00
CA ARG A 107 -20.17 12.42 -11.84
C ARG A 107 -19.30 13.55 -11.27
N PRO A 108 -19.36 14.82 -11.74
CA PRO A 108 -18.55 15.90 -11.16
C PRO A 108 -18.85 16.16 -9.68
N ALA A 109 -20.12 16.14 -9.28
CA ALA A 109 -20.52 16.35 -7.89
C ALA A 109 -20.02 15.20 -7.00
N ILE A 110 -20.10 13.95 -7.48
CA ILE A 110 -19.58 12.79 -6.74
C ILE A 110 -18.06 12.86 -6.59
N VAL A 111 -17.33 13.16 -7.68
CA VAL A 111 -15.86 13.27 -7.63
C VAL A 111 -15.42 14.38 -6.66
N GLN A 112 -16.10 15.53 -6.68
CA GLN A 112 -15.85 16.61 -5.73
C GLN A 112 -16.13 16.16 -4.29
N HIS A 113 -17.27 15.52 -4.06
CA HIS A 113 -17.69 15.04 -2.74
C HIS A 113 -16.74 13.99 -2.15
N CYS A 114 -16.29 13.04 -2.97
CA CYS A 114 -15.27 12.07 -2.55
C CYS A 114 -13.90 12.74 -2.30
N GLY A 115 -13.59 13.82 -3.03
CA GLY A 115 -12.39 14.63 -2.80
C GLY A 115 -12.38 15.28 -1.42
N THR A 116 -13.50 15.86 -0.99
CA THR A 116 -13.65 16.47 0.34
C THR A 116 -13.69 15.43 1.46
N LEU A 117 -14.37 14.29 1.25
CA LEU A 117 -14.48 13.22 2.25
C LEU A 117 -13.18 12.45 2.51
N ALA A 118 -12.38 12.19 1.47
CA ALA A 118 -11.25 11.28 1.57
C ALA A 118 -9.90 11.91 1.24
N LEU A 119 -9.78 12.64 0.12
CA LEU A 119 -8.48 13.11 -0.36
C LEU A 119 -7.95 14.32 0.41
N ALA A 120 -8.79 15.32 0.70
CA ALA A 120 -8.36 16.51 1.44
C ALA A 120 -7.91 16.19 2.88
N PRO A 121 -8.62 15.34 3.66
CA PRO A 121 -8.17 14.94 4.99
C PRO A 121 -6.87 14.14 4.96
N LEU A 122 -6.68 13.27 3.95
CA LEU A 122 -5.45 12.50 3.78
C LEU A 122 -4.26 13.41 3.45
N ALA A 123 -4.41 14.40 2.57
CA ALA A 123 -3.34 15.33 2.23
C ALA A 123 -2.88 16.18 3.43
N ASN A 124 -3.80 16.52 4.34
CA ASN A 124 -3.48 17.29 5.55
C ASN A 124 -2.82 16.44 6.65
N PHE A 125 -2.75 15.10 6.47
CA PHE A 125 -2.25 14.17 7.48
C PHE A 125 -0.71 14.14 7.58
N SER A 126 0.02 14.63 6.57
CA SER A 126 1.49 14.70 6.61
C SER A 126 2.05 15.56 7.75
N HIS A 127 1.19 16.28 8.50
CA HIS A 127 1.58 17.13 9.62
C HIS A 127 0.99 16.75 10.99
N ALA A 128 0.09 15.76 11.09
CA ALA A 128 -0.59 15.44 12.35
C ALA A 128 -0.21 14.04 12.87
N GLN A 129 0.54 14.01 13.99
CA GLN A 129 1.00 12.81 14.72
C GLN A 129 -0.14 12.00 15.41
N GLY A 130 -1.39 12.17 15.00
CA GLY A 130 -2.55 11.49 15.58
C GLY A 130 -3.13 10.46 14.61
N GLY A 131 -3.24 9.20 15.02
CA GLY A 131 -3.80 8.12 14.21
C GLY A 131 -5.19 8.44 13.63
N GLN A 132 -5.57 7.79 12.53
CA GLN A 132 -6.88 8.00 11.88
C GLN A 132 -8.05 7.85 12.87
N ASN A 133 -8.82 8.92 13.05
CA ASN A 133 -10.02 8.93 13.88
C ASN A 133 -11.14 8.09 13.24
N GLN A 134 -12.00 7.49 14.06
CA GLN A 134 -13.14 6.66 13.60
C GLN A 134 -14.04 7.40 12.59
N ARG A 135 -14.21 8.72 12.76
CA ARG A 135 -14.94 9.59 11.84
C ARG A 135 -14.31 9.61 10.43
N GLN A 136 -13.00 9.75 10.34
CA GLN A 136 -12.28 9.80 9.06
C GLN A 136 -12.36 8.46 8.32
N ARG A 137 -12.25 7.33 9.05
CA ARG A 137 -12.46 6.00 8.45
C ARG A 137 -13.86 5.85 7.85
N ARG A 138 -14.89 6.36 8.53
CA ARG A 138 -16.27 6.37 8.01
C ARG A 138 -16.40 7.25 6.76
N GLU A 139 -15.80 8.44 6.75
CA GLU A 139 -15.81 9.34 5.60
C GLU A 139 -15.11 8.74 4.37
N GLN A 140 -13.95 8.09 4.57
CA GLN A 140 -13.24 7.34 3.53
C GLN A 140 -14.07 6.17 2.99
N LEU A 141 -14.67 5.36 3.86
CA LEU A 141 -15.55 4.26 3.47
C LEU A 141 -16.72 4.76 2.62
N THR A 142 -17.34 5.87 3.02
CA THR A 142 -18.42 6.51 2.27
C THR A 142 -17.97 6.91 0.86
N ALA A 143 -16.75 7.48 0.72
CA ALA A 143 -16.20 7.81 -0.59
C ALA A 143 -15.93 6.56 -1.46
N VAL A 144 -15.40 5.49 -0.87
CA VAL A 144 -15.18 4.19 -1.54
C VAL A 144 -16.49 3.61 -2.04
N ILE A 145 -17.54 3.60 -1.21
CA ILE A 145 -18.88 3.12 -1.57
C ILE A 145 -19.47 3.94 -2.73
N LEU A 146 -19.35 5.27 -2.68
CA LEU A 146 -19.83 6.13 -3.76
C LEU A 146 -19.16 5.83 -5.11
N TYR A 147 -17.84 5.68 -5.14
CA TYR A 147 -17.13 5.32 -6.37
C TYR A 147 -17.49 3.92 -6.85
N GLN A 148 -17.73 2.98 -5.95
CA GLN A 148 -18.18 1.63 -6.30
C GLN A 148 -19.55 1.67 -7.00
N HIS A 149 -20.52 2.39 -6.43
CA HIS A 149 -21.84 2.56 -7.05
C HIS A 149 -21.75 3.32 -8.38
N LEU A 150 -20.88 4.31 -8.49
CA LEU A 150 -20.66 5.04 -9.74
C LEU A 150 -20.11 4.11 -10.84
N ALA A 151 -19.12 3.28 -10.50
CA ALA A 151 -18.55 2.30 -11.41
C ALA A 151 -19.59 1.27 -11.88
N GLN A 152 -20.39 0.74 -10.94
CA GLN A 152 -21.48 -0.20 -11.23
C GLN A 152 -22.57 0.43 -12.11
N ALA A 153 -22.92 1.70 -11.89
CA ALA A 153 -23.90 2.39 -12.72
C ALA A 153 -23.39 2.53 -14.18
N TYR A 154 -22.13 2.91 -14.39
CA TYR A 154 -21.54 2.96 -15.73
C TYR A 154 -21.38 1.57 -16.37
N ALA A 155 -21.08 0.54 -15.58
CA ALA A 155 -21.06 -0.85 -16.05
C ALA A 155 -22.45 -1.30 -16.53
N SER A 156 -23.52 -0.96 -15.79
CA SER A 156 -24.90 -1.29 -16.18
C SER A 156 -25.33 -0.62 -17.48
N VAL A 157 -24.87 0.62 -17.74
CA VAL A 157 -25.08 1.32 -19.01
C VAL A 157 -24.31 0.64 -20.14
N SER A 158 -23.10 0.15 -19.87
CA SER A 158 -22.31 -0.61 -20.84
C SER A 158 -23.01 -1.92 -21.21
N ALA A 159 -23.53 -2.66 -20.23
CA ALA A 159 -24.32 -3.87 -20.47
C ALA A 159 -25.57 -3.61 -21.31
N GLN A 160 -26.36 -2.56 -20.98
CA GLN A 160 -27.52 -2.18 -21.80
C GLN A 160 -27.14 -1.84 -23.25
N LEU A 161 -25.98 -1.21 -23.47
CA LEU A 161 -25.51 -0.93 -24.83
C LEU A 161 -25.20 -2.23 -25.60
N LEU A 162 -24.62 -3.23 -24.94
CA LEU A 162 -24.26 -4.51 -25.55
C LEU A 162 -25.48 -5.40 -25.86
N GLU A 163 -26.55 -5.28 -25.08
CA GLU A 163 -27.82 -5.98 -25.33
C GLU A 163 -28.62 -5.38 -26.50
N GLN A 164 -28.41 -4.10 -26.80
CA GLN A 164 -29.15 -3.36 -27.82
C GLN A 164 -28.51 -3.45 -29.21
N THR A 165 -29.31 -3.26 -30.25
CA THR A 165 -28.80 -3.17 -31.62
C THR A 165 -27.81 -2.02 -31.78
N HIS A 166 -26.70 -2.28 -32.46
CA HIS A 166 -25.58 -1.35 -32.58
C HIS A 166 -25.94 -0.14 -33.46
N THR A 167 -26.30 0.98 -32.82
CA THR A 167 -26.54 2.26 -33.51
C THR A 167 -25.24 2.96 -33.96
N LEU A 168 -25.34 3.94 -34.87
CA LEU A 168 -24.19 4.74 -35.38
C LEU A 168 -23.23 5.30 -34.30
N PHE A 169 -23.75 5.62 -33.10
CA PHE A 169 -22.96 6.17 -31.99
C PHE A 169 -22.62 5.15 -30.90
N PHE A 170 -22.89 3.87 -31.13
CA PHE A 170 -22.68 2.77 -30.18
C PHE A 170 -21.24 2.76 -29.64
N ARG A 171 -20.23 2.65 -30.52
CA ARG A 171 -18.81 2.60 -30.12
C ARG A 171 -18.38 3.84 -29.32
N ARG A 172 -18.91 5.03 -29.63
CA ARG A 172 -18.63 6.27 -28.88
C ARG A 172 -19.25 6.25 -27.48
N ARG A 173 -20.49 5.77 -27.35
CA ARG A 173 -21.17 5.68 -26.04
C ARG A 173 -20.57 4.60 -25.17
N LEU A 174 -20.29 3.43 -25.76
CA LEU A 174 -19.66 2.31 -25.08
C LEU A 174 -18.29 2.72 -24.55
N ALA A 175 -17.43 3.32 -25.39
CA ALA A 175 -16.12 3.79 -24.95
C ALA A 175 -16.21 4.81 -23.81
N ARG A 176 -17.18 5.73 -23.84
CA ARG A 176 -17.38 6.69 -22.75
C ARG A 176 -17.82 6.02 -21.45
N ALA A 177 -18.80 5.11 -21.52
CA ALA A 177 -19.30 4.39 -20.35
C ALA A 177 -18.20 3.51 -19.72
N LEU A 178 -17.49 2.72 -20.53
CA LEU A 178 -16.37 1.89 -20.08
C LEU A 178 -15.24 2.72 -19.46
N HIS A 179 -14.84 3.83 -20.11
CA HIS A 179 -13.83 4.74 -19.55
C HIS A 179 -14.27 5.31 -18.20
N ARG A 180 -15.54 5.71 -18.03
CA ARG A 180 -16.02 6.25 -16.74
C ARG A 180 -16.09 5.20 -15.66
N GLY A 181 -16.48 3.98 -15.99
CA GLY A 181 -16.40 2.84 -15.07
C GLY A 181 -14.97 2.57 -14.63
N CYS A 182 -14.02 2.53 -15.57
CA CYS A 182 -12.59 2.35 -15.28
C CYS A 182 -12.03 3.48 -14.40
N ASP A 183 -12.39 4.74 -14.69
CA ASP A 183 -11.99 5.89 -13.87
C ASP A 183 -12.55 5.82 -12.44
N SER A 184 -13.78 5.34 -12.29
CA SER A 184 -14.43 5.23 -10.98
C SER A 184 -13.73 4.19 -10.12
N TYR A 185 -13.38 3.03 -10.68
CA TYR A 185 -12.53 2.03 -9.99
C TYR A 185 -11.10 2.53 -9.76
N ARG A 186 -10.50 3.27 -10.71
CA ARG A 186 -9.19 3.91 -10.53
C ARG A 186 -9.16 4.75 -9.26
N ARG A 187 -10.15 5.64 -9.08
CA ARG A 187 -10.26 6.55 -7.92
C ARG A 187 -10.55 5.79 -6.62
N LEU A 188 -11.40 4.76 -6.69
CA LEU A 188 -11.68 3.87 -5.57
C LEU A 188 -10.38 3.21 -5.06
N ILE A 189 -9.63 2.58 -5.97
CA ILE A 189 -8.39 1.87 -5.63
C ILE A 189 -7.34 2.86 -5.11
N GLN A 190 -7.27 4.07 -5.67
CA GLN A 190 -6.40 5.13 -5.17
C GLN A 190 -6.67 5.42 -3.69
N ILE A 191 -7.92 5.74 -3.35
CA ILE A 191 -8.30 6.09 -1.97
C ILE A 191 -8.00 4.94 -1.01
N CYS A 192 -8.34 3.69 -1.40
CA CYS A 192 -8.04 2.52 -0.58
C CYS A 192 -6.54 2.39 -0.29
N ASN A 193 -5.67 2.56 -1.30
CA ASN A 193 -4.22 2.49 -1.09
C ASN A 193 -3.69 3.63 -0.20
N LEU A 194 -4.12 4.86 -0.44
CA LEU A 194 -3.72 6.02 0.38
C LEU A 194 -4.18 5.87 1.84
N ALA A 195 -5.31 5.19 2.06
CA ALA A 195 -5.81 4.86 3.40
C ALA A 195 -5.21 3.56 3.98
N TYR A 196 -4.30 2.89 3.26
CA TYR A 196 -3.76 1.57 3.60
C TYR A 196 -4.84 0.50 3.86
N GLN A 197 -5.92 0.54 3.07
CA GLN A 197 -7.07 -0.36 3.16
C GLN A 197 -7.19 -1.25 1.93
N ALA A 198 -7.78 -2.43 2.12
CA ALA A 198 -8.14 -3.29 1.01
C ALA A 198 -9.23 -2.65 0.14
N PRO A 199 -9.10 -2.68 -1.21
CA PRO A 199 -10.24 -2.39 -2.05
C PRO A 199 -11.35 -3.43 -1.81
N PRO A 200 -12.63 -3.04 -1.91
CA PRO A 200 -13.75 -3.97 -1.80
C PRO A 200 -13.60 -5.17 -2.75
N LYS A 201 -14.06 -6.35 -2.32
CA LYS A 201 -14.00 -7.58 -3.11
C LYS A 201 -14.64 -7.41 -4.50
N GLY A 202 -13.93 -7.88 -5.51
CA GLY A 202 -14.27 -7.80 -6.92
C GLY A 202 -14.02 -6.43 -7.55
N SER A 203 -13.25 -5.53 -6.92
CA SER A 203 -12.95 -4.22 -7.53
C SER A 203 -11.98 -4.36 -8.70
N TRP A 204 -10.95 -5.19 -8.55
CA TRP A 204 -9.97 -5.44 -9.61
C TRP A 204 -10.57 -6.28 -10.72
N SER A 205 -11.27 -7.37 -10.38
CA SER A 205 -11.88 -8.24 -11.38
C SER A 205 -12.87 -7.46 -12.25
N ARG A 206 -13.73 -6.62 -11.66
CA ARG A 206 -14.67 -5.77 -12.42
C ARG A 206 -13.96 -4.71 -13.25
N LEU A 207 -12.93 -4.04 -12.72
CA LEU A 207 -12.13 -3.09 -13.50
C LEU A 207 -11.50 -3.77 -14.73
N GLN A 208 -10.93 -4.96 -14.55
CA GLN A 208 -10.31 -5.72 -15.63
C GLN A 208 -11.38 -6.22 -16.62
N GLN A 209 -12.55 -6.66 -16.16
CA GLN A 209 -13.67 -7.02 -17.04
C GLN A 209 -14.08 -5.84 -17.95
N LEU A 210 -14.15 -4.61 -17.43
CA LEU A 210 -14.44 -3.43 -18.26
C LEU A 210 -13.38 -3.19 -19.35
N VAL A 211 -12.11 -3.45 -19.03
CA VAL A 211 -11.00 -3.36 -20.01
C VAL A 211 -11.11 -4.49 -21.04
N GLN A 212 -11.42 -5.70 -20.60
CA GLN A 212 -11.61 -6.85 -21.48
C GLN A 212 -12.75 -6.60 -22.47
N THR A 213 -13.90 -6.11 -22.01
CA THR A 213 -15.02 -5.72 -22.89
C THR A 213 -14.58 -4.65 -23.90
N ALA A 214 -13.73 -3.70 -23.50
CA ALA A 214 -13.21 -2.70 -24.42
C ALA A 214 -12.29 -3.32 -25.49
N ARG A 215 -11.49 -4.31 -25.15
CA ARG A 215 -10.60 -5.04 -26.08
C ARG A 215 -11.38 -5.88 -27.07
N GLU A 216 -12.39 -6.62 -26.60
CA GLU A 216 -13.28 -7.42 -27.46
C GLU A 216 -13.97 -6.57 -28.54
N HIS A 217 -14.22 -5.28 -28.25
CA HIS A 217 -14.81 -4.34 -29.20
C HIS A 217 -13.79 -3.45 -29.94
N GLY A 218 -12.49 -3.71 -29.79
CA GLY A 218 -11.39 -2.95 -30.41
C GLY A 218 -11.39 -1.47 -30.02
N LEU A 219 -11.71 -1.14 -28.76
CA LEU A 219 -11.82 0.23 -28.23
C LEU A 219 -10.65 0.64 -27.35
N GLU A 220 -9.66 -0.23 -27.11
CA GLU A 220 -8.56 0.00 -26.17
C GLU A 220 -7.74 1.29 -26.41
N GLN A 221 -7.48 1.64 -27.68
CA GLN A 221 -6.73 2.83 -28.06
C GLN A 221 -7.63 4.05 -28.29
N ARG A 222 -8.95 3.88 -28.24
CA ARG A 222 -9.90 4.96 -28.51
C ARG A 222 -9.75 6.03 -27.44
N ARG A 223 -9.67 7.29 -27.88
CA ARG A 223 -9.64 8.44 -26.99
C ARG A 223 -11.03 8.92 -26.62
N VAL A 224 -11.22 9.24 -25.35
CA VAL A 224 -12.44 9.79 -24.79
C VAL A 224 -12.11 11.11 -24.12
N VAL A 225 -12.95 12.12 -24.34
CA VAL A 225 -12.83 13.40 -23.63
C VAL A 225 -13.25 13.19 -22.18
N ASP A 226 -12.40 13.56 -21.24
CA ASP A 226 -12.71 13.58 -19.81
C ASP A 226 -12.36 14.95 -19.19
N PRO A 227 -13.38 15.75 -18.81
CA PRO A 227 -13.16 17.01 -18.11
C PRO A 227 -12.57 16.85 -16.70
N LEU A 228 -12.63 15.64 -16.12
CA LEU A 228 -12.17 15.33 -14.76
C LEU A 228 -10.85 14.55 -14.74
N ALA A 229 -10.25 14.32 -15.91
CA ALA A 229 -8.95 13.65 -16.00
C ALA A 229 -7.86 14.53 -15.39
N THR A 230 -7.32 14.09 -14.24
CA THR A 230 -6.18 14.71 -13.58
C THR A 230 -4.91 14.37 -14.34
N GLY A 231 -4.28 15.39 -14.92
CA GLY A 231 -2.98 15.25 -15.54
C GLY A 231 -1.83 15.22 -14.55
N ALA A 232 -0.74 14.54 -14.94
CA ALA A 232 0.53 14.50 -14.21
C ALA A 232 1.29 15.85 -14.11
N ALA A 233 0.65 16.99 -14.40
CA ALA A 233 1.31 18.29 -14.46
C ALA A 233 0.92 19.26 -13.33
N ASP A 234 -0.14 18.98 -12.57
CA ASP A 234 -0.64 19.93 -11.57
C ASP A 234 -0.72 19.22 -10.21
N VAL A 235 0.28 19.45 -9.36
CA VAL A 235 0.16 19.24 -7.90
C VAL A 235 -0.65 20.40 -7.32
N PRO A 236 -1.15 20.25 -6.08
CA PRO A 236 -2.56 20.28 -5.76
C PRO A 236 -3.08 21.70 -5.52
N LEU A 237 -4.40 21.80 -5.33
CA LEU A 237 -5.13 22.99 -4.87
C LEU A 237 -5.50 23.97 -5.99
N LEU A 238 -6.80 24.23 -6.06
CA LEU A 238 -7.43 25.34 -6.78
C LEU A 238 -7.40 25.29 -8.31
N ALA A 239 -8.52 24.76 -8.84
CA ALA A 239 -9.32 25.43 -9.86
C ALA A 239 -8.56 26.19 -10.97
N THR A 240 -7.67 25.52 -11.70
CA THR A 240 -7.07 26.12 -12.90
C THR A 240 -7.44 25.32 -14.15
N ARG A 241 -8.34 25.94 -14.91
CA ARG A 241 -8.80 25.68 -16.30
C ARG A 241 -9.04 24.22 -16.70
N ARG A 242 -10.35 23.87 -16.73
CA ARG A 242 -10.94 22.68 -17.36
C ARG A 242 -10.72 22.68 -18.89
N LEU A 243 -9.52 22.35 -19.35
CA LEU A 243 -9.35 21.92 -20.74
C LEU A 243 -9.81 20.47 -20.84
N ASN A 244 -10.78 20.22 -21.72
CA ASN A 244 -11.27 18.88 -22.06
C ASN A 244 -10.10 17.99 -22.48
N ARG A 245 -9.61 17.14 -21.58
CA ARG A 245 -8.44 16.29 -21.82
C ARG A 245 -8.88 15.00 -22.52
N TRP A 246 -8.11 14.59 -23.52
CA TRP A 246 -8.32 13.33 -24.24
C TRP A 246 -7.46 12.24 -23.62
N GLU A 247 -8.09 11.26 -22.97
CA GLU A 247 -7.41 10.08 -22.44
C GLU A 247 -7.77 8.84 -23.25
N LYS A 248 -6.85 7.87 -23.36
CA LYS A 248 -7.16 6.56 -23.91
C LYS A 248 -8.10 5.82 -22.97
N LEU A 249 -8.99 4.99 -23.49
CA LEU A 249 -9.90 4.17 -22.68
C LEU A 249 -9.16 3.35 -21.61
N THR A 250 -8.01 2.77 -21.98
CA THR A 250 -7.19 1.94 -21.06
C THR A 250 -6.31 2.75 -20.11
N GLN A 251 -6.21 4.07 -20.27
CA GLN A 251 -5.35 4.94 -19.46
C GLN A 251 -5.65 4.81 -17.95
N PRO A 252 -6.92 4.82 -17.48
CA PRO A 252 -7.20 4.70 -16.06
C PRO A 252 -6.74 3.36 -15.48
N TYR A 253 -6.96 2.26 -16.20
CA TYR A 253 -6.49 0.93 -15.79
C TYR A 253 -4.96 0.87 -15.76
N LEU A 254 -4.28 1.38 -16.78
CA LEU A 254 -2.81 1.36 -16.85
C LEU A 254 -2.17 2.15 -15.72
N GLN A 255 -2.70 3.33 -15.38
CA GLN A 255 -2.21 4.10 -14.23
C GLN A 255 -2.37 3.31 -12.92
N THR A 256 -3.54 2.74 -12.68
CA THR A 256 -3.83 1.97 -11.46
C THR A 256 -2.99 0.70 -11.40
N ALA A 257 -2.80 0.01 -12.52
CA ALA A 257 -1.97 -1.18 -12.64
C ALA A 257 -0.50 -0.88 -12.32
N LEU A 258 0.07 0.17 -12.92
CA LEU A 258 1.44 0.60 -12.63
C LEU A 258 1.59 0.94 -11.15
N PHE A 259 0.71 1.79 -10.62
CA PHE A 259 0.75 2.22 -9.22
C PHE A 259 0.66 1.03 -8.25
N ALA A 260 -0.33 0.16 -8.40
CA ALA A 260 -0.53 -0.96 -7.47
C ALA A 260 0.56 -2.04 -7.60
N SER A 261 1.09 -2.27 -8.81
CA SER A 261 2.19 -3.23 -9.02
C SER A 261 3.51 -2.80 -8.37
N ALA A 262 3.68 -1.51 -8.11
CA ALA A 262 4.83 -0.94 -7.43
C ALA A 262 4.78 -1.07 -5.90
N ASN A 263 3.76 -1.76 -5.36
CA ASN A 263 3.56 -2.01 -3.93
C ASN A 263 3.52 -0.71 -3.09
N PRO A 264 2.55 0.18 -3.32
CA PRO A 264 2.50 1.52 -2.73
C PRO A 264 2.34 1.49 -1.20
N LEU A 265 1.87 0.38 -0.63
CA LEU A 265 1.74 0.20 0.82
C LEU A 265 3.09 0.20 1.56
N GLN A 266 4.21 0.11 0.84
CA GLN A 266 5.56 0.26 1.40
C GLN A 266 6.07 1.70 1.42
N LEU A 267 5.34 2.62 0.79
CA LEU A 267 5.71 4.02 0.63
C LEU A 267 4.95 4.88 1.62
N THR A 268 5.53 6.00 2.02
CA THR A 268 4.82 7.04 2.80
C THR A 268 3.68 7.65 2.00
N LEU A 269 2.77 8.38 2.65
CA LEU A 269 1.61 8.97 1.96
C LEU A 269 2.02 9.96 0.86
N ASP A 270 3.02 10.81 1.14
CA ASP A 270 3.55 11.77 0.17
C ASP A 270 4.19 11.06 -1.02
N GLU A 271 4.96 10.02 -0.78
CA GLU A 271 5.55 9.19 -1.82
C GLU A 271 4.49 8.47 -2.66
N GLN A 272 3.41 7.98 -2.04
CA GLN A 272 2.28 7.39 -2.77
C GLN A 272 1.60 8.42 -3.68
N LEU A 273 1.40 9.65 -3.22
CA LEU A 273 0.83 10.74 -4.04
C LEU A 273 1.75 11.11 -5.21
N GLN A 274 3.05 11.24 -4.95
CA GLN A 274 4.05 11.50 -5.99
C GLN A 274 4.11 10.36 -7.03
N LEU A 275 4.12 9.11 -6.57
CA LEU A 275 4.09 7.93 -7.44
C LEU A 275 2.82 7.88 -8.28
N TRP A 276 1.66 8.21 -7.70
CA TRP A 276 0.38 8.23 -8.40
C TRP A 276 0.41 9.18 -9.61
N LEU A 277 0.98 10.39 -9.43
CA LEU A 277 1.15 11.37 -10.50
C LEU A 277 2.10 10.86 -11.58
N CYS A 278 3.22 10.26 -11.18
CA CYS A 278 4.19 9.65 -12.10
C CYS A 278 3.53 8.55 -12.95
N CYS A 279 2.79 7.64 -12.32
CA CYS A 279 2.05 6.57 -12.98
C CYS A 279 1.03 7.10 -13.99
N GLY A 280 0.43 8.28 -13.75
CA GLY A 280 -0.46 8.93 -14.72
C GLY A 280 0.25 9.31 -16.02
N HIS A 281 1.49 9.80 -15.92
CA HIS A 281 2.33 10.08 -17.09
C HIS A 281 2.82 8.79 -17.76
N TRP A 282 3.31 7.84 -16.96
CA TRP A 282 3.88 6.57 -17.44
C TRP A 282 2.84 5.69 -18.15
N ALA A 283 1.58 5.73 -17.71
CA ALA A 283 0.47 5.02 -18.34
C ALA A 283 0.32 5.38 -19.84
N GLY A 284 0.67 6.61 -20.24
CA GLY A 284 0.62 7.02 -21.66
C GLY A 284 1.65 6.33 -22.55
N LYS A 285 2.68 5.70 -21.97
CA LYS A 285 3.69 4.91 -22.66
C LYS A 285 3.59 3.41 -22.38
N ALA A 286 2.63 2.98 -21.58
CA ALA A 286 2.32 1.57 -21.38
C ALA A 286 1.37 1.07 -22.47
N ALA A 287 1.42 -0.24 -22.74
CA ALA A 287 0.57 -0.90 -23.72
C ALA A 287 0.14 -2.28 -23.20
N LEU A 288 -1.04 -2.74 -23.61
CA LEU A 288 -1.52 -4.09 -23.37
C LEU A 288 -1.04 -4.98 -24.51
N LEU A 289 -0.52 -6.17 -24.22
CA LEU A 289 -0.17 -7.16 -25.25
C LEU A 289 -1.13 -8.36 -25.18
N GLU A 290 -1.04 -9.26 -26.15
CA GLU A 290 -1.91 -10.44 -26.20
C GLU A 290 -1.31 -11.66 -25.50
N ARG A 291 0.01 -11.85 -25.61
CA ARG A 291 0.71 -13.03 -25.11
C ARG A 291 1.75 -12.65 -24.09
N ALA A 292 1.75 -13.34 -22.96
CA ALA A 292 2.75 -13.19 -21.92
C ALA A 292 4.09 -13.79 -22.35
N ASP A 293 5.19 -13.14 -21.99
CA ASP A 293 6.55 -13.61 -22.19
C ASP A 293 7.32 -13.53 -20.85
N LYS A 294 8.00 -14.62 -20.47
CA LYS A 294 8.81 -14.71 -19.24
C LYS A 294 10.05 -13.81 -19.28
N SER A 295 10.57 -13.54 -20.48
CA SER A 295 11.79 -12.77 -20.69
C SER A 295 11.52 -11.26 -20.63
N ALA A 296 10.32 -10.84 -21.03
CA ALA A 296 9.94 -9.44 -21.13
C ALA A 296 9.68 -8.78 -19.77
N GLN A 297 10.07 -7.50 -19.65
CA GLN A 297 9.68 -6.65 -18.52
C GLN A 297 8.20 -6.29 -18.65
N THR A 298 7.33 -7.16 -18.13
CA THR A 298 5.88 -7.00 -18.19
C THR A 298 5.24 -7.16 -16.81
N LEU A 299 4.06 -6.57 -16.66
CA LEU A 299 3.13 -6.93 -15.57
C LEU A 299 2.10 -7.90 -16.11
N LEU A 300 1.82 -8.97 -15.38
CA LEU A 300 0.90 -10.03 -15.79
C LEU A 300 -0.45 -9.85 -15.09
N CYS A 301 -1.50 -9.64 -15.89
CA CYS A 301 -2.88 -9.50 -15.44
C CYS A 301 -3.67 -10.76 -15.77
N SER A 302 -4.50 -11.24 -14.83
CA SER A 302 -5.41 -12.37 -15.02
C SER A 302 -6.83 -11.98 -14.63
N LEU A 303 -7.81 -12.27 -15.48
CA LEU A 303 -9.23 -11.96 -15.23
C LEU A 303 -9.86 -12.78 -14.10
N ASN A 304 -9.23 -13.90 -13.75
CA ASN A 304 -9.71 -14.79 -12.69
C ASN A 304 -9.28 -14.30 -11.29
N LEU A 305 -8.40 -13.30 -11.20
CA LEU A 305 -7.82 -12.85 -9.94
C LEU A 305 -8.26 -11.43 -9.61
N ASP A 306 -8.86 -11.25 -8.44
CA ASP A 306 -9.24 -9.92 -7.93
C ASP A 306 -8.04 -9.20 -7.28
N GLN A 307 -6.99 -8.96 -8.07
CA GLN A 307 -5.74 -8.37 -7.60
C GLN A 307 -5.06 -7.53 -8.69
N PRO A 308 -4.12 -6.63 -8.32
CA PRO A 308 -3.34 -5.89 -9.30
C PRO A 308 -2.46 -6.80 -10.16
N PRO A 309 -2.04 -6.35 -11.36
CA PRO A 309 -1.08 -7.07 -12.19
C PRO A 309 0.25 -7.34 -11.46
N ILE A 310 0.77 -8.55 -11.63
CA ILE A 310 1.98 -9.01 -10.95
C ILE A 310 3.19 -8.83 -11.87
N PRO A 311 4.32 -8.25 -11.42
CA PRO A 311 5.54 -8.23 -12.22
C PRO A 311 5.97 -9.64 -12.64
N ALA A 312 6.18 -9.88 -13.95
CA ALA A 312 6.51 -11.20 -14.51
C ALA A 312 7.76 -11.82 -13.87
N VAL A 313 8.72 -10.98 -13.48
CA VAL A 313 9.93 -11.35 -12.75
C VAL A 313 9.65 -12.14 -11.46
N ARG A 314 8.51 -11.91 -10.79
CA ARG A 314 8.11 -12.63 -9.56
C ARG A 314 7.62 -14.04 -9.82
N LEU A 315 7.23 -14.36 -11.06
CA LEU A 315 6.75 -15.68 -11.45
C LEU A 315 7.81 -16.49 -12.19
N ARG A 316 9.04 -15.97 -12.40
CA ARG A 316 10.12 -16.67 -13.12
C ARG A 316 10.46 -18.03 -12.53
N ARG A 317 10.41 -18.17 -11.20
CA ARG A 317 10.70 -19.41 -10.45
C ARG A 317 9.44 -20.17 -10.03
N SER A 318 8.27 -19.75 -10.51
CA SER A 318 6.98 -20.36 -10.18
C SER A 318 6.54 -21.31 -11.29
N ALA A 319 5.89 -22.41 -10.91
CA ALA A 319 5.29 -23.38 -11.83
C ALA A 319 3.95 -22.89 -12.45
N VAL A 320 3.57 -21.62 -12.23
CA VAL A 320 2.31 -21.07 -12.75
C VAL A 320 2.31 -21.00 -14.27
N ASP A 321 1.25 -21.53 -14.87
CA ASP A 321 1.01 -21.49 -16.32
C ASP A 321 0.70 -20.06 -16.80
N LEU A 322 1.45 -19.59 -17.80
CA LEU A 322 1.31 -18.25 -18.35
C LEU A 322 0.04 -18.05 -19.18
N LYS A 323 -0.68 -19.11 -19.55
CA LYS A 323 -1.96 -18.99 -20.28
C LYS A 323 -2.98 -18.12 -19.54
N HIS A 324 -2.95 -18.14 -18.20
CA HIS A 324 -3.85 -17.34 -17.36
C HIS A 324 -3.57 -15.83 -17.43
N PHE A 325 -2.45 -15.43 -18.03
CA PHE A 325 -2.05 -14.04 -18.22
C PHE A 325 -2.00 -13.63 -19.70
N SER A 326 -2.53 -14.47 -20.59
CA SER A 326 -2.64 -14.21 -22.03
C SER A 326 -4.10 -14.15 -22.45
N SER A 327 -4.38 -13.49 -23.57
CA SER A 327 -5.75 -13.39 -24.09
C SER A 327 -6.31 -14.79 -24.42
N PRO A 328 -7.58 -15.10 -24.08
CA PRO A 328 -8.61 -14.23 -23.51
C PRO A 328 -8.66 -14.19 -21.96
N LEU A 329 -7.86 -15.01 -21.26
CA LEU A 329 -7.92 -15.16 -19.80
C LEU A 329 -7.23 -14.01 -19.03
N GLY A 330 -6.42 -13.21 -19.72
CA GLY A 330 -5.66 -12.11 -19.15
C GLY A 330 -4.88 -11.35 -20.21
N TRP A 331 -3.90 -10.58 -19.75
CA TRP A 331 -2.93 -9.91 -20.63
C TRP A 331 -1.69 -9.44 -19.87
N PRO A 332 -0.54 -9.35 -20.55
CA PRO A 332 0.58 -8.59 -20.05
C PRO A 332 0.44 -7.08 -20.32
N VAL A 333 1.04 -6.27 -19.46
CA VAL A 333 1.25 -4.83 -19.62
C VAL A 333 2.74 -4.59 -19.87
N TYR A 334 3.07 -3.96 -20.99
CA TYR A 334 4.45 -3.71 -21.41
C TYR A 334 5.06 -2.53 -20.64
N LEU A 335 6.16 -2.79 -19.91
CA LEU A 335 6.80 -1.79 -19.03
C LEU A 335 7.95 -1.02 -19.67
N THR A 336 8.43 -1.38 -20.87
CA THR A 336 9.60 -0.73 -21.48
C THR A 336 9.46 0.79 -21.61
N GLY A 337 8.27 1.28 -21.97
CA GLY A 337 7.96 2.71 -22.01
C GLY A 337 8.03 3.38 -20.63
N PRO A 338 7.23 2.92 -19.64
CA PRO A 338 7.31 3.35 -18.25
C PRO A 338 8.73 3.33 -17.66
N LEU A 339 9.48 2.25 -17.85
CA LEU A 339 10.83 2.10 -17.31
C LEU A 339 11.82 3.10 -17.90
N ARG A 340 11.74 3.41 -19.20
CA ARG A 340 12.56 4.49 -19.79
C ARG A 340 12.23 5.86 -19.19
N LEU A 341 10.95 6.14 -18.91
CA LEU A 341 10.54 7.40 -18.28
C LEU A 341 11.00 7.47 -16.82
N LEU A 342 10.91 6.35 -16.10
CA LEU A 342 11.41 6.21 -14.74
C LEU A 342 12.93 6.45 -14.70
N GLN A 343 13.71 5.81 -15.58
CA GLN A 343 15.17 6.01 -15.66
C GLN A 343 15.54 7.47 -15.97
N LYS A 344 14.77 8.15 -16.83
CA LYS A 344 14.97 9.58 -17.09
C LYS A 344 14.71 10.43 -15.83
N ARG A 345 13.72 10.07 -15.01
CA ARG A 345 13.42 10.74 -13.74
C ARG A 345 14.47 10.46 -12.68
N LEU A 346 15.04 9.25 -12.61
CA LEU A 346 16.17 8.97 -11.71
C LEU A 346 17.39 9.84 -11.99
N ARG A 347 17.69 10.13 -13.26
CA ARG A 347 18.79 11.04 -13.63
C ARG A 347 18.53 12.50 -13.25
N ARG A 348 17.26 12.89 -13.15
CA ARG A 348 16.82 14.27 -12.85
C ARG A 348 15.56 14.21 -11.97
N PRO A 349 15.72 13.90 -10.66
CA PRO A 349 14.60 13.62 -9.78
C PRO A 349 13.77 14.88 -9.46
N GLY A 350 14.40 16.05 -9.43
CA GLY A 350 13.72 17.29 -9.05
C GLY A 350 13.23 17.20 -7.60
N ALA A 351 11.94 17.39 -7.38
CA ALA A 351 11.31 17.28 -6.05
C ALA A 351 10.83 15.85 -5.69
N LEU A 352 11.09 14.85 -6.54
CA LEU A 352 10.67 13.46 -6.29
C LEU A 352 11.70 12.75 -5.39
N SER A 353 11.22 11.88 -4.49
CA SER A 353 12.07 10.97 -3.71
C SER A 353 12.83 10.00 -4.62
N VAL A 354 14.17 10.02 -4.56
CA VAL A 354 15.04 9.12 -5.31
C VAL A 354 14.85 7.68 -4.83
N ASP A 355 14.80 7.47 -3.52
CA ASP A 355 14.60 6.17 -2.88
C ASP A 355 13.31 5.49 -3.35
N MET A 356 12.24 6.28 -3.51
CA MET A 356 10.97 5.79 -4.05
C MET A 356 11.13 5.33 -5.51
N LEU A 357 11.81 6.09 -6.37
CA LEU A 357 12.02 5.73 -7.77
C LEU A 357 12.91 4.48 -7.92
N GLU A 358 13.98 4.39 -7.14
CA GLU A 358 14.86 3.21 -7.10
C GLU A 358 14.11 1.97 -6.63
N ARG A 359 13.26 2.10 -5.61
CA ARG A 359 12.41 1.00 -5.13
C ARG A 359 11.45 0.50 -6.20
N VAL A 360 10.76 1.42 -6.89
CA VAL A 360 9.84 1.06 -8.00
C VAL A 360 10.61 0.35 -9.11
N GLN A 361 11.79 0.86 -9.48
CA GLN A 361 12.67 0.23 -10.47
C GLN A 361 13.04 -1.20 -10.05
N ALA A 362 13.47 -1.38 -8.80
CA ALA A 362 13.89 -2.67 -8.27
C ALA A 362 12.75 -3.69 -8.28
N ILE A 363 11.51 -3.27 -7.97
CA ILE A 363 10.32 -4.13 -7.99
C ILE A 363 10.01 -4.59 -9.42
N TRP A 364 10.04 -3.69 -10.39
CA TRP A 364 9.74 -4.02 -11.79
C TRP A 364 10.89 -4.74 -12.50
N ALA A 365 12.14 -4.47 -12.13
CA ALA A 365 13.33 -5.14 -12.65
C ALA A 365 13.58 -6.52 -12.01
N GLY A 366 12.96 -6.82 -10.87
CA GLY A 366 13.13 -8.09 -10.17
C GLY A 366 14.40 -8.17 -9.31
N ALA A 367 15.04 -7.04 -9.01
CA ALA A 367 16.27 -6.99 -8.21
C ALA A 367 16.04 -7.42 -6.74
N LYS A 368 14.82 -7.24 -6.23
CA LYS A 368 14.37 -7.77 -4.92
C LYS A 368 13.37 -8.92 -5.12
N SER A 369 13.81 -9.99 -5.78
CA SER A 369 13.10 -11.27 -5.70
C SER A 369 13.17 -11.76 -4.27
N ARG A 370 12.03 -12.06 -3.64
CA ARG A 370 11.95 -12.70 -2.32
C ARG A 370 12.80 -13.98 -2.36
N GLY A 371 13.98 -13.95 -1.73
CA GLY A 371 14.93 -15.06 -1.76
C GLY A 371 14.54 -16.21 -0.84
N GLU A 372 13.86 -15.88 0.27
CA GLU A 372 13.58 -16.82 1.36
C GLU A 372 12.15 -17.36 1.31
N GLN A 373 12.02 -18.66 1.52
CA GLN A 373 10.74 -19.36 1.62
C GLN A 373 10.09 -19.00 2.96
N ARG A 374 8.80 -18.64 2.92
CA ARG A 374 8.04 -18.35 4.14
C ARG A 374 7.42 -19.63 4.68
N THR A 375 7.63 -19.86 5.97
CA THR A 375 7.01 -20.95 6.71
C THR A 375 5.68 -20.45 7.31
N PRO A 376 4.54 -21.08 7.01
CA PRO A 376 3.30 -20.77 7.68
C PRO A 376 3.44 -21.14 9.17
N ALA A 377 3.04 -20.23 10.06
CA ALA A 377 3.19 -20.39 11.50
C ALA A 377 1.85 -20.46 12.23
N GLU A 378 0.90 -19.58 11.88
CA GLU A 378 -0.40 -19.41 12.55
C GLU A 378 -0.35 -19.46 14.10
N MET A 379 0.64 -18.80 14.71
CA MET A 379 0.87 -18.83 16.16
C MET A 379 0.32 -17.57 16.85
N ARG A 380 -0.08 -17.68 18.12
CA ARG A 380 -0.40 -16.49 18.94
C ARG A 380 0.90 -15.81 19.37
N CYS A 381 0.94 -14.48 19.29
CA CYS A 381 2.08 -13.68 19.72
C CYS A 381 1.61 -12.37 20.37
N GLN A 382 2.51 -11.66 21.03
CA GLN A 382 2.26 -10.32 21.56
C GLN A 382 3.11 -9.30 20.84
N VAL A 383 2.62 -8.06 20.73
CA VAL A 383 3.27 -7.02 19.94
C VAL A 383 3.28 -5.70 20.68
N THR A 384 4.42 -5.02 20.62
CA THR A 384 4.62 -3.68 21.19
C THR A 384 5.19 -2.73 20.13
N ILE A 385 4.64 -1.52 20.03
CA ILE A 385 4.99 -0.54 18.99
C ILE A 385 5.72 0.65 19.63
N GLY A 386 6.83 1.07 19.02
CA GLY A 386 7.58 2.27 19.39
C GLY A 386 8.75 2.00 20.35
N ILE A 387 9.82 2.78 20.18
CA ILE A 387 11.11 2.54 20.85
C ILE A 387 11.01 2.51 22.38
N SER A 388 10.27 3.45 23.00
CA SER A 388 10.13 3.51 24.46
C SER A 388 9.37 2.33 25.03
N ALA A 389 8.37 1.82 24.33
CA ALA A 389 7.57 0.69 24.78
C ALA A 389 8.35 -0.63 24.63
N ILE A 390 9.11 -0.77 23.54
CA ILE A 390 10.03 -1.90 23.32
C ILE A 390 11.13 -1.91 24.38
N ALA A 391 11.79 -0.77 24.59
CA ALA A 391 12.82 -0.60 25.61
C ALA A 391 12.31 -0.92 27.04
N TYR A 392 11.04 -0.63 27.34
CA TYR A 392 10.41 -0.96 28.60
C TYR A 392 10.28 -2.48 28.82
N HIS A 393 9.84 -3.24 27.81
CA HIS A 393 9.65 -4.69 27.93
C HIS A 393 10.97 -5.46 27.91
N LEU A 394 11.91 -5.10 27.04
CA LEU A 394 13.25 -5.71 27.01
C LEU A 394 13.96 -5.59 28.36
N LYS A 395 13.81 -4.45 29.04
CA LYS A 395 14.41 -4.24 30.37
C LYS A 395 13.76 -5.08 31.47
N ARG A 396 12.47 -5.43 31.33
CA ARG A 396 11.69 -6.13 32.35
C ARG A 396 11.85 -7.64 32.28
N ASP A 397 11.93 -8.18 31.06
CA ASP A 397 12.04 -9.63 30.84
C ASP A 397 13.49 -10.15 31.00
N GLY A 398 14.45 -9.26 31.29
CA GLY A 398 15.80 -9.66 31.69
C GLY A 398 16.66 -10.17 30.55
N ASP A 399 16.36 -9.82 29.29
CA ASP A 399 17.26 -10.06 28.16
C ASP A 399 18.53 -9.23 28.37
N GLU A 400 19.53 -9.85 29.02
CA GLU A 400 20.88 -9.29 29.14
C GLU A 400 21.41 -9.09 27.72
N GLY A 401 21.59 -7.83 27.35
CA GLY A 401 22.05 -7.43 26.03
C GLY A 401 23.44 -7.94 25.69
N PRO A 402 23.89 -7.77 24.43
CA PRO A 402 25.30 -7.96 24.14
C PRO A 402 26.10 -7.06 25.10
N GLU A 403 27.02 -7.66 25.84
CA GLU A 403 27.85 -6.96 26.81
C GLU A 403 28.57 -5.82 26.06
N LEU A 404 28.33 -4.56 26.44
CA LEU A 404 28.97 -3.40 25.79
C LEU A 404 30.50 -3.61 25.73
N ALA A 405 31.06 -4.24 26.76
CA ALA A 405 32.47 -4.62 26.84
C ALA A 405 32.96 -5.48 25.67
N ALA A 406 32.16 -6.42 25.15
CA ALA A 406 32.54 -7.27 24.02
C ALA A 406 32.57 -6.50 22.68
N SER A 407 31.79 -5.42 22.58
CA SER A 407 31.67 -4.59 21.37
C SER A 407 32.85 -3.65 21.16
N PHE A 408 33.46 -3.17 22.24
CA PHE A 408 34.66 -2.31 22.20
C PHE A 408 35.98 -3.12 22.07
N ASN A 409 35.92 -4.44 22.21
CA ASN A 409 37.10 -5.32 22.13
C ASN A 409 37.41 -5.83 20.70
N ALA A 410 36.65 -5.40 19.69
CA ALA A 410 36.95 -5.66 18.29
C ALA A 410 38.07 -4.74 17.78
N ARG A 411 39.30 -5.08 18.20
CA ARG A 411 40.63 -4.70 17.65
C ARG A 411 40.80 -3.27 17.13
N ASN A 412 41.53 -2.51 17.96
CA ASN A 412 42.45 -1.44 17.57
C ASN A 412 43.02 -1.63 16.14
N SER A 413 42.66 -0.73 15.24
CA SER A 413 43.54 -0.33 14.14
C SER A 413 43.84 1.15 14.33
N ALA A 414 45.13 1.42 14.46
CA ALA A 414 45.70 2.72 14.72
C ALA A 414 45.54 3.68 13.53
N ASP A 415 45.54 4.97 13.88
CA ASP A 415 45.84 6.16 13.08
C ASP A 415 44.91 6.55 11.93
N LEU A 416 44.24 7.70 12.10
CA LEU A 416 44.72 9.01 11.61
C LEU A 416 43.64 10.06 11.91
N VAL A 417 43.78 10.82 13.01
CA VAL A 417 43.02 12.05 13.24
C VAL A 417 43.89 13.20 12.76
N MET A 418 43.51 13.85 11.67
CA MET A 418 43.89 15.23 11.41
C MET A 418 42.81 16.12 12.03
N GLU A 419 43.16 16.84 13.09
CA GLU A 419 42.42 18.03 13.50
C GLU A 419 42.63 19.11 12.45
N VAL A 420 41.52 19.62 11.90
CA VAL A 420 41.52 20.83 11.09
C VAL A 420 40.49 21.77 11.72
N ASP A 421 40.97 22.88 12.26
CA ASP A 421 40.11 23.97 12.68
C ASP A 421 39.43 24.60 11.47
N SER A 422 38.14 24.86 11.60
CA SER A 422 37.34 25.50 10.54
C SER A 422 37.69 26.99 10.49
N ILE A 423 38.33 27.44 9.41
CA ILE A 423 38.68 28.86 9.16
C ILE A 423 37.62 29.48 8.24
N ASP A 424 37.19 30.70 8.54
CA ASP A 424 36.40 31.54 7.63
C ASP A 424 37.28 32.03 6.47
N PHE A 425 37.00 31.55 5.25
CA PHE A 425 37.84 31.74 4.05
C PHE A 425 37.91 33.17 3.51
N ASN A 426 37.15 34.12 4.06
CA ASN A 426 37.25 35.53 3.69
C ASN A 426 37.98 36.40 4.74
N THR A 427 38.17 35.93 5.98
CA THR A 427 38.69 36.78 7.07
C THR A 427 39.78 36.14 7.93
N GLY A 428 39.99 34.83 7.88
CA GLY A 428 41.13 34.16 8.53
C GLY A 428 41.07 34.06 10.07
N HIS A 429 39.94 34.35 10.71
CA HIS A 429 39.77 34.24 12.16
C HIS A 429 38.75 33.16 12.56
N ALA A 430 38.95 32.56 13.75
CA ALA A 430 38.07 31.54 14.32
C ALA A 430 36.79 32.17 14.92
N LEU A 431 35.62 31.74 14.46
CA LEU A 431 34.32 32.27 14.91
C LEU A 431 33.80 31.55 16.16
N LYS A 432 33.42 32.32 17.19
CA LYS A 432 32.69 31.85 18.38
C LYS A 432 31.19 32.10 18.22
N ASP A 433 30.43 31.05 18.52
CA ASP A 433 29.00 30.99 18.92
C ASP A 433 27.93 31.56 17.98
N TYR A 434 27.05 30.67 17.50
CA TYR A 434 25.73 31.01 16.97
C TYR A 434 24.65 30.38 17.87
N GLU A 435 23.95 31.24 18.61
CA GLU A 435 22.80 30.89 19.45
C GLU A 435 21.56 30.58 18.58
N VAL A 436 20.99 29.38 18.72
CA VAL A 436 19.64 29.09 18.22
C VAL A 436 18.65 29.34 19.36
N ALA A 437 18.02 30.51 19.32
CA ALA A 437 16.87 30.84 20.14
C ALA A 437 15.64 30.02 19.71
N ARG A 438 15.34 28.93 20.44
CA ARG A 438 14.01 28.47 20.89
C ARG A 438 14.13 27.07 21.53
N PRO A 439 13.55 26.83 22.72
CA PRO A 439 13.64 25.54 23.38
C PRO A 439 12.90 24.48 22.56
N LEU A 440 13.56 23.34 22.32
CA LEU A 440 12.90 22.12 21.86
C LEU A 440 11.75 21.77 22.84
N PRO A 441 10.66 21.14 22.37
CA PRO A 441 9.64 20.63 23.27
C PRO A 441 10.29 19.65 24.24
N THR A 442 10.27 19.99 25.52
CA THR A 442 10.76 19.14 26.60
C THR A 442 10.00 17.81 26.54
N ALA A 443 10.71 16.71 26.27
CA ALA A 443 10.18 15.38 26.53
C ALA A 443 9.69 15.34 27.99
N PRO A 444 8.54 14.71 28.30
CA PRO A 444 8.03 14.71 29.67
C PRO A 444 9.11 14.14 30.60
N SER A 445 9.62 15.02 31.46
CA SER A 445 10.61 14.72 32.46
C SER A 445 10.01 13.67 33.40
N VAL A 446 10.58 12.47 33.39
CA VAL A 446 10.28 11.47 34.41
C VAL A 446 11.04 11.89 35.66
N SER A 447 10.44 12.83 36.40
CA SER A 447 10.85 13.12 37.76
C SER A 447 10.69 11.85 38.59
N HIS A 448 11.74 11.51 39.35
CA HIS A 448 11.74 10.40 40.29
C HIS A 448 10.68 10.62 41.37
N ARG A 449 9.45 10.10 41.15
CA ARG A 449 8.46 9.87 42.20
C ARG A 449 7.70 8.55 41.96
N SER A 450 7.93 7.63 42.89
CA SER A 450 7.08 6.53 43.42
C SER A 450 6.13 5.76 42.48
N SER A 451 6.19 4.43 42.56
CA SER A 451 5.25 3.32 42.19
C SER A 451 4.00 3.55 41.32
N GLU A 452 3.33 4.70 41.36
CA GLU A 452 2.22 5.09 40.50
C GLU A 452 2.65 5.34 39.04
N GLY A 453 3.84 5.91 38.83
CA GLY A 453 4.41 6.11 37.48
C GLY A 453 4.65 4.79 36.73
N ALA A 454 5.08 3.75 37.44
CA ALA A 454 5.28 2.41 36.89
C ALA A 454 3.97 1.73 36.51
N ARG A 455 2.92 1.86 37.34
CA ARG A 455 1.56 1.34 37.03
C ARG A 455 0.92 2.06 35.83
N THR A 456 1.19 3.36 35.69
CA THR A 456 0.69 4.18 34.57
C THR A 456 1.43 3.86 33.26
N ALA A 457 2.75 3.68 33.32
CA ALA A 457 3.56 3.22 32.20
C ALA A 457 3.19 1.78 31.77
N GLN A 458 2.88 0.90 32.72
CA GLN A 458 2.46 -0.49 32.45
C GLN A 458 1.11 -0.56 31.73
N LYS A 459 0.15 0.34 32.05
CA LYS A 459 -1.09 0.49 31.26
C LYS A 459 -0.81 1.09 29.87
N ARG A 460 0.11 2.07 29.76
CA ARG A 460 0.43 2.75 28.50
C ARG A 460 1.18 1.86 27.49
N TYR A 461 2.05 0.97 27.98
CA TYR A 461 2.87 0.08 27.16
C TYR A 461 2.35 -1.36 27.14
N SER A 462 1.07 -1.59 27.42
CA SER A 462 0.51 -2.95 27.40
C SER A 462 0.71 -3.61 26.02
N PRO A 463 1.32 -4.81 25.95
CA PRO A 463 1.42 -5.55 24.70
C PRO A 463 0.04 -5.79 24.10
N THR A 464 -0.04 -5.74 22.78
CA THR A 464 -1.26 -6.01 22.04
C THR A 464 -1.24 -7.45 21.52
N PRO A 465 -2.31 -8.23 21.71
CA PRO A 465 -2.38 -9.59 21.19
C PRO A 465 -2.39 -9.59 19.65
N ALA A 466 -1.69 -10.55 19.05
CA ALA A 466 -1.54 -10.69 17.61
C ALA A 466 -1.49 -12.18 17.20
N THR A 467 -1.58 -12.44 15.90
CA THR A 467 -1.33 -13.77 15.32
C THR A 467 -0.18 -13.67 14.31
N LEU A 468 0.85 -14.48 14.48
CA LEU A 468 1.94 -14.68 13.52
C LEU A 468 1.45 -15.60 12.41
N LEU A 469 1.25 -15.05 11.21
CA LEU A 469 0.74 -15.77 10.04
C LEU A 469 1.85 -16.58 9.35
N ASN A 470 3.01 -15.98 9.18
CA ASN A 470 4.18 -16.60 8.54
C ASN A 470 5.47 -15.92 8.97
N THR A 471 6.57 -16.66 8.88
CA THR A 471 7.93 -16.20 9.13
C THR A 471 8.86 -16.59 7.98
N SER A 472 9.94 -15.85 7.82
CA SER A 472 11.15 -16.15 7.06
C SER A 472 12.34 -15.64 7.87
N ASP A 473 13.56 -15.99 7.48
CA ASP A 473 14.78 -15.63 8.22
C ASP A 473 14.84 -14.13 8.55
N ASN A 474 14.43 -13.27 7.59
CA ASN A 474 14.46 -11.81 7.76
C ASN A 474 13.07 -11.14 7.84
N GLY A 475 11.98 -11.88 8.08
CA GLY A 475 10.66 -11.25 8.04
C GLY A 475 9.52 -12.00 8.66
N ALA A 476 8.50 -11.26 9.08
CA ALA A 476 7.29 -11.82 9.71
C ALA A 476 6.02 -11.20 9.12
N GLY A 477 4.97 -12.01 8.99
CA GLY A 477 3.62 -11.56 8.65
C GLY A 477 2.73 -11.66 9.88
N LEU A 478 2.12 -10.55 10.29
CA LEU A 478 1.27 -10.48 11.48
C LEU A 478 -0.19 -10.15 11.11
N ARG A 479 -1.10 -10.67 11.93
CA ARG A 479 -2.49 -10.24 12.03
C ARG A 479 -2.71 -9.58 13.38
N LEU A 480 -3.14 -8.33 13.35
CA LEU A 480 -3.41 -7.48 14.50
C LEU A 480 -4.89 -7.09 14.53
N PRO A 481 -5.43 -6.69 15.70
CA PRO A 481 -6.75 -6.08 15.79
C PRO A 481 -6.86 -4.77 14.97
N ALA A 482 -8.07 -4.45 14.48
CA ALA A 482 -8.30 -3.32 13.57
C ALA A 482 -8.09 -1.92 14.19
N ASP A 483 -8.14 -1.80 15.52
CA ASP A 483 -7.89 -0.54 16.24
C ASP A 483 -6.40 -0.14 16.20
N VAL A 484 -5.50 -1.11 16.11
CA VAL A 484 -4.04 -0.91 16.08
C VAL A 484 -3.59 -0.20 14.81
N GLN A 485 -4.33 -0.32 13.70
CA GLN A 485 -3.98 0.27 12.40
C GLN A 485 -3.68 1.77 12.49
N GLY A 486 -4.40 2.54 13.33
CA GLY A 486 -4.17 3.97 13.47
C GLY A 486 -2.85 4.33 14.15
N ARG A 487 -2.24 3.40 14.87
CA ARG A 487 -0.97 3.58 15.61
C ARG A 487 0.25 3.08 14.80
N LEU A 488 0.03 2.48 13.64
CA LEU A 488 1.05 1.86 12.82
C LEU A 488 1.34 2.73 11.60
N HIS A 489 2.62 2.90 11.29
CA HIS A 489 3.10 3.50 10.07
C HIS A 489 4.27 2.69 9.51
N SER A 490 4.42 2.68 8.19
CA SER A 490 5.60 2.11 7.54
C SER A 490 6.87 2.81 8.07
N GLY A 491 7.88 2.03 8.45
CA GLY A 491 9.11 2.50 9.08
C GLY A 491 9.05 2.57 10.61
N ASN A 492 7.89 2.34 11.24
CA ASN A 492 7.80 2.23 12.70
C ASN A 492 8.51 0.98 13.21
N LEU A 493 9.12 1.14 14.38
CA LEU A 493 9.73 0.05 15.13
C LEU A 493 8.66 -0.72 15.90
N ILE A 494 8.75 -2.04 15.84
CA ILE A 494 7.79 -2.95 16.48
C ILE A 494 8.54 -4.17 17.00
N ALA A 495 8.20 -4.62 18.21
CA ALA A 495 8.72 -5.85 18.77
C ALA A 495 7.62 -6.89 18.85
N LEU A 496 7.95 -8.13 18.51
CA LEU A 496 7.06 -9.29 18.61
C LEU A 496 7.61 -10.26 19.65
N LYS A 497 6.74 -10.73 20.56
CA LYS A 497 7.06 -11.78 21.52
C LYS A 497 6.47 -13.09 21.04
N VAL A 498 7.33 -14.06 20.71
CA VAL A 498 6.94 -15.44 20.37
C VAL A 498 7.59 -16.36 21.40
N GLY A 499 6.76 -17.07 22.17
CA GLY A 499 7.26 -17.73 23.38
C GLY A 499 7.73 -16.69 24.41
N GLU A 500 8.98 -16.79 24.84
CA GLU A 500 9.57 -15.88 25.84
C GLU A 500 10.51 -14.81 25.26
N GLN A 501 10.87 -14.88 23.98
CA GLN A 501 11.84 -13.96 23.39
C GLN A 501 11.18 -12.83 22.60
N TRP A 502 11.75 -11.62 22.71
CA TRP A 502 11.37 -10.46 21.93
C TRP A 502 12.26 -10.32 20.70
N GLU A 503 11.65 -10.31 19.53
CA GLU A 503 12.33 -9.96 18.29
C GLU A 503 11.91 -8.57 17.84
N VAL A 504 12.89 -7.74 17.46
CA VAL A 504 12.65 -6.37 17.00
C VAL A 504 12.68 -6.31 15.48
N GLY A 505 11.73 -5.57 14.91
CA GLY A 505 11.62 -5.39 13.48
C GLY A 505 11.04 -4.03 13.10
N LEU A 506 11.02 -3.80 11.80
CA LEU A 506 10.48 -2.60 11.18
C LEU A 506 9.22 -2.94 10.38
N VAL A 507 8.18 -2.14 10.55
CA VAL A 507 6.97 -2.23 9.74
C VAL A 507 7.31 -1.85 8.31
N ARG A 508 7.19 -2.78 7.37
CA ARG A 508 7.46 -2.52 5.93
C ARG A 508 6.20 -2.25 5.14
N TRP A 509 5.08 -2.81 5.56
CA TRP A 509 3.77 -2.48 5.00
C TRP A 509 2.70 -2.83 6.03
N GLN A 510 1.59 -2.13 5.94
CA GLN A 510 0.37 -2.46 6.66
C GLN A 510 -0.82 -2.45 5.71
N PHE A 511 -1.84 -3.20 6.08
CA PHE A 511 -3.02 -3.37 5.26
C PHE A 511 -4.23 -3.65 6.14
N GLY A 512 -5.14 -2.68 6.21
CA GLY A 512 -6.39 -2.76 6.95
C GLY A 512 -7.45 -3.57 6.22
N LEU A 513 -8.09 -4.46 6.97
CA LEU A 513 -9.33 -5.15 6.65
C LEU A 513 -10.40 -4.70 7.67
N PRO A 514 -11.70 -4.97 7.42
CA PRO A 514 -12.76 -4.50 8.32
C PRO A 514 -12.65 -4.98 9.77
N ASP A 515 -12.12 -6.18 9.97
CA ASP A 515 -12.04 -6.90 11.26
C ASP A 515 -10.61 -6.99 11.82
N GLN A 516 -9.60 -6.78 10.99
CA GLN A 516 -8.20 -7.01 11.34
C GLN A 516 -7.27 -6.08 10.55
N CYS A 517 -6.03 -5.94 11.02
CA CYS A 517 -4.94 -5.31 10.29
C CYS A 517 -3.87 -6.36 9.99
N ARG A 518 -3.41 -6.45 8.75
CA ARG A 518 -2.26 -7.27 8.38
C ARG A 518 -1.03 -6.41 8.26
N VAL A 519 0.08 -6.88 8.81
CA VAL A 519 1.35 -6.15 8.81
C VAL A 519 2.45 -7.07 8.35
N GLY A 520 3.35 -6.54 7.53
CA GLY A 520 4.59 -7.21 7.18
C GLY A 520 5.77 -6.52 7.83
N LEU A 521 6.56 -7.31 8.55
CA LEU A 521 7.77 -6.88 9.24
C LEU A 521 9.00 -7.34 8.48
N GLU A 522 10.04 -6.51 8.59
CA GLU A 522 11.43 -6.92 8.37
C GLU A 522 12.08 -7.02 9.74
N LEU A 523 12.57 -8.21 10.09
CA LEU A 523 13.22 -8.46 11.37
C LEU A 523 14.66 -7.95 11.27
N LEU A 524 15.13 -7.29 12.34
CA LEU A 524 16.52 -6.82 12.37
C LEU A 524 17.51 -7.97 12.63
N GLY A 525 17.02 -9.07 13.19
CA GLY A 525 17.84 -10.20 13.60
C GLY A 525 18.80 -9.84 14.73
N GLY A 526 19.51 -10.85 15.23
CA GLY A 526 20.45 -10.68 16.34
C GLY A 526 19.78 -10.46 17.69
N HIS A 527 20.56 -9.97 18.65
CA HIS A 527 20.12 -9.70 20.01
C HIS A 527 19.97 -8.20 20.24
N THR A 528 18.76 -7.76 20.63
CA THR A 528 18.46 -6.36 20.88
C THR A 528 18.32 -6.08 22.37
N SER A 529 19.00 -5.06 22.87
CA SER A 529 18.93 -4.64 24.27
C SER A 529 18.50 -3.19 24.46
N SER A 530 17.90 -2.92 25.61
CA SER A 530 17.43 -1.60 26.00
C SER A 530 18.57 -0.76 26.60
N VAL A 531 18.83 0.39 26.01
CA VAL A 531 19.84 1.34 26.50
C VAL A 531 19.23 2.72 26.74
N ARG A 532 19.87 3.52 27.58
CA ARG A 532 19.55 4.95 27.71
C ARG A 532 20.60 5.78 27.02
N VAL A 533 20.20 6.84 26.33
CA VAL A 533 21.11 7.68 25.54
C VAL A 533 20.97 9.13 25.96
N ARG A 534 22.10 9.82 26.14
CA ARG A 534 22.16 11.26 26.38
C ARG A 534 22.98 11.91 25.27
N ARG A 535 22.43 12.93 24.62
CA ARG A 535 23.14 13.69 23.59
C ARG A 535 23.96 14.80 24.23
N HIS A 536 25.16 15.04 23.72
CA HIS A 536 25.94 16.22 24.06
C HIS A 536 25.47 17.39 23.19
N THR A 537 25.06 18.49 23.81
CA THR A 537 24.76 19.73 23.10
C THR A 537 26.06 20.44 22.72
N LYS A 538 25.99 21.38 21.77
CA LYS A 538 27.15 22.17 21.34
C LYS A 538 27.81 22.92 22.51
N ASP A 539 27.03 23.27 23.52
CA ASP A 539 27.49 23.94 24.75
C ASP A 539 28.12 22.98 25.78
N GLY A 540 28.33 21.70 25.43
CA GLY A 540 28.88 20.68 26.33
C GLY A 540 27.91 20.16 27.39
N ARG A 541 26.62 20.55 27.35
CA ARG A 541 25.59 20.03 28.28
C ARG A 541 25.07 18.69 27.78
N ARG A 542 24.63 17.83 28.71
CA ARG A 542 24.01 16.54 28.38
C ARG A 542 22.49 16.68 28.41
N THR A 543 21.81 16.11 27.43
CA THR A 543 20.34 16.03 27.45
C THR A 543 19.84 15.06 28.51
N ASP A 544 18.54 15.12 28.79
CA ASP A 544 17.86 14.05 29.53
C ASP A 544 18.07 12.70 28.85
N ALA A 545 18.08 11.65 29.68
CA ALA A 545 18.27 10.29 29.20
C ALA A 545 17.03 9.80 28.45
N MET A 546 17.22 9.45 27.18
CA MET A 546 16.18 8.96 26.29
C MET A 546 16.30 7.45 26.07
N ALA A 547 15.22 6.79 25.65
CA ALA A 547 15.28 5.38 25.29
C ALA A 547 15.98 5.21 23.92
N GLY A 548 16.96 4.31 23.88
CA GLY A 548 17.58 3.79 22.67
C GLY A 548 17.58 2.26 22.69
N LEU A 549 17.91 1.63 21.57
CA LEU A 549 18.16 0.19 21.52
C LEU A 549 19.52 -0.08 20.91
N LEU A 550 20.22 -1.06 21.46
CA LEU A 550 21.48 -1.57 20.92
C LEU A 550 21.20 -2.92 20.28
N ASN A 551 21.46 -3.05 18.98
CA ASN A 551 21.27 -4.31 18.25
C ASN A 551 22.63 -4.92 17.88
N GLY A 552 22.85 -6.18 18.23
CA GLY A 552 24.05 -6.93 17.89
C GLY A 552 23.75 -8.16 17.06
N VAL A 553 24.35 -8.27 15.88
CA VAL A 553 24.31 -9.48 15.04
C VAL A 553 25.68 -10.13 15.07
N ALA A 554 25.74 -11.46 15.26
CA ALA A 554 27.00 -12.18 15.35
C ALA A 554 27.88 -11.93 14.10
N GLY A 555 29.12 -11.48 14.33
CA GLY A 555 30.08 -11.18 13.27
C GLY A 555 29.96 -9.80 12.62
N GLN A 556 29.04 -8.94 13.08
CA GLN A 556 28.91 -7.54 12.64
C GLN A 556 29.09 -6.57 13.83
N PRO A 557 29.57 -5.34 13.58
CA PRO A 557 29.60 -4.33 14.63
C PRO A 557 28.17 -4.01 15.09
N PRO A 558 27.94 -3.78 16.39
CA PRO A 558 26.61 -3.46 16.87
C PRO A 558 26.15 -2.09 16.35
N GLU A 559 24.85 -1.96 16.15
CA GLU A 559 24.21 -0.73 15.68
C GLU A 559 23.31 -0.15 16.77
N LEU A 560 23.22 1.18 16.79
CA LEU A 560 22.39 1.92 17.74
C LEU A 560 21.14 2.47 17.05
N LEU A 561 19.98 2.14 17.59
CA LEU A 561 18.68 2.61 17.14
C LEU A 561 18.23 3.78 18.01
N LEU A 562 17.97 4.91 17.37
CA LEU A 562 17.63 6.17 18.02
C LEU A 562 16.37 6.83 17.42
N PRO A 563 15.62 7.62 18.19
CA PRO A 563 14.45 8.33 17.69
C PRO A 563 14.81 9.49 16.75
N THR A 564 14.18 9.54 15.59
CA THR A 564 14.30 10.66 14.63
C THR A 564 13.36 11.81 15.02
N PRO A 565 13.72 13.09 14.79
CA PRO A 565 14.96 13.62 14.21
C PRO A 565 15.99 14.08 15.25
N LEU A 566 15.99 13.48 16.44
CA LEU A 566 16.71 14.03 17.60
C LEU A 566 18.23 13.84 17.55
N PHE A 567 18.71 12.94 16.69
CA PHE A 567 20.11 12.57 16.55
C PHE A 567 20.54 12.63 15.09
N GLN A 568 21.78 13.05 14.87
CA GLN A 568 22.40 13.18 13.54
C GLN A 568 23.79 12.55 13.54
N GLN A 569 24.27 12.20 12.35
CA GLN A 569 25.65 11.79 12.15
C GLN A 569 26.61 12.89 12.64
N GLY A 570 27.63 12.50 13.40
CA GLY A 570 28.58 13.39 14.05
C GLY A 570 28.22 13.76 15.50
N ASP A 571 27.02 13.44 15.98
CA ASP A 571 26.64 13.71 17.37
C ASP A 571 27.45 12.83 18.34
N THR A 572 27.98 13.44 19.39
CA THR A 572 28.55 12.73 20.55
C THR A 572 27.45 12.42 21.55
N ILE A 573 27.38 11.16 21.97
CA ILE A 573 26.33 10.65 22.86
C ILE A 573 26.93 9.80 23.98
N ASP A 574 26.28 9.76 25.13
CA ASP A 574 26.54 8.77 26.18
C ASP A 574 25.52 7.65 26.08
N ILE A 575 25.99 6.42 25.88
CA ILE A 575 25.20 5.19 26.02
C ILE A 575 25.30 4.73 27.47
N VAL A 576 24.16 4.63 28.15
CA VAL A 576 24.03 4.19 29.52
C VAL A 576 23.32 2.84 29.56
N ALA A 577 24.07 1.79 29.91
CA ALA A 577 23.60 0.41 29.99
C ALA A 577 24.13 -0.24 31.28
N ALA A 578 23.29 -1.01 32.00
CA ALA A 578 23.66 -1.71 33.23
C ALA A 578 24.43 -0.88 34.29
N GLY A 579 24.21 0.45 34.32
CA GLY A 579 24.89 1.37 35.25
C GLY A 579 26.24 1.90 34.77
N GLN A 580 26.77 1.40 33.65
CA GLN A 580 27.95 1.93 32.97
C GLN A 580 27.55 2.96 31.92
N SER A 581 28.42 3.95 31.69
CA SER A 581 28.22 5.02 30.72
C SER A 581 29.42 5.08 29.79
N HIS A 582 29.19 4.92 28.49
CA HIS A 582 30.22 5.01 27.46
C HIS A 582 29.90 6.16 26.51
N THR A 583 30.85 7.06 26.32
CA THR A 583 30.72 8.15 25.35
C THR A 583 31.18 7.65 23.99
N VAL A 584 30.34 7.81 22.97
CA VAL A 584 30.62 7.39 21.59
C VAL A 584 30.19 8.48 20.62
N THR A 585 30.74 8.46 19.41
CA THR A 585 30.34 9.37 18.33
C THR A 585 29.54 8.61 17.27
N LEU A 586 28.38 9.16 16.88
CA LEU A 586 27.56 8.60 15.82
C LEU A 586 28.25 8.80 14.46
N ARG A 587 28.51 7.71 13.75
CA ARG A 587 29.15 7.72 12.42
C ARG A 587 28.09 7.55 11.33
N GLN A 588 28.25 6.50 10.54
CA GLN A 588 27.43 6.24 9.37
C GLN A 588 26.00 5.91 9.81
N GLN A 589 25.04 6.62 9.21
CA GLN A 589 23.63 6.31 9.34
C GLN A 589 23.25 5.27 8.27
N SER A 590 22.95 4.03 8.70
CA SER A 590 22.59 2.93 7.79
C SER A 590 21.11 2.98 7.38
N LEU A 591 20.25 3.54 8.22
CA LEU A 591 18.82 3.69 7.94
C LEU A 591 18.27 4.98 8.55
N ASN A 592 17.34 5.62 7.83
CA ASN A 592 16.50 6.69 8.36
C ASN A 592 15.03 6.41 8.04
N THR A 593 14.17 6.44 9.05
CA THR A 593 12.71 6.43 8.89
C THR A 593 12.12 7.65 9.60
N GLY A 594 10.84 7.93 9.36
CA GLY A 594 10.14 9.02 10.05
C GLY A 594 10.05 8.86 11.58
N SER A 595 10.43 7.70 12.13
CA SER A 595 10.40 7.45 13.58
C SER A 595 11.74 7.04 14.19
N ILE A 596 12.61 6.35 13.43
CA ILE A 596 13.88 5.84 13.95
C ILE A 596 15.01 6.05 12.93
N ALA A 597 16.23 6.12 13.45
CA ALA A 597 17.46 6.08 12.67
C ALA A 597 18.39 5.01 13.27
N ILE A 598 19.14 4.34 12.41
CA ILE A 598 20.12 3.33 12.78
C ILE A 598 21.52 3.86 12.48
N PHE A 599 22.38 3.85 13.49
CA PHE A 599 23.74 4.40 13.41
C PHE A 599 24.77 3.34 13.78
N ALA A 600 25.85 3.31 13.00
CA ALA A 600 27.14 2.81 13.48
C ALA A 600 27.79 3.86 14.40
N PHE A 601 28.56 3.41 15.38
CA PHE A 601 29.23 4.29 16.34
C PHE A 601 30.66 3.82 16.62
N SER A 602 31.49 4.72 17.14
CA SER A 602 32.86 4.43 17.59
C SER A 602 33.17 5.09 18.91
#